data_AF-A0A813FGI9-F1
#
_entry.id   AF-A0A813FGI9-F1
#
_cell.length_a   1.000
_cell.length_b   1.000
_cell.length_c   1.000
_cell.angle_alpha   90.00
_cell.angle_beta   90.00
_cell.angle_gamma   90.00
#
_symmetry.space_group_name_H-M   'P 1'
#
loop_
_entity.id
_entity.type
_entity.pdbx_description
1 polymer ?
#
loop_
_entity_poly.entity_id
_entity_poly.type
_entity_poly.pdbx_seq_one_letter_code
_entity_poly.pdbx_strand_id
1 'polypeptide(L)'
;MVTVGPLILKDDEVKGAIFDVDGTLLDTMPLFFPSWPRTGAMPEFDLDITEEDFYCLAGRPLPDMVQHLHRTKKGCEASSEFVSSFLKNKLRHEKEDEAFDLGHHPFF
;
A
#
# COMPACT_ATOMS: atom_id res chain seq x y z
N MET A 1 11.20 1.74 31.30
CA MET A 1 9.83 1.18 31.26
C MET A 1 9.30 1.40 29.85
N VAL A 2 9.13 0.33 29.09
CA VAL A 2 8.69 0.38 27.69
C VAL A 2 7.27 -0.16 27.58
N THR A 3 6.42 0.53 26.82
CA THR A 3 5.05 0.11 26.52
C THR A 3 5.01 -0.58 25.15
N VAL A 4 4.43 -1.79 25.09
CA VAL A 4 4.12 -2.50 23.85
C VAL A 4 2.60 -2.71 23.79
N GLY A 5 1.89 -1.80 23.12
CA GLY A 5 0.42 -1.75 23.19
C GLY A 5 -0.08 -1.53 24.63
N PRO A 6 -1.09 -2.25 25.12
CA PRO A 6 -1.59 -2.11 26.49
C PRO A 6 -0.68 -2.78 27.54
N LEU A 7 0.37 -3.50 27.14
CA LEU A 7 1.25 -4.23 28.03
C LEU A 7 2.44 -3.36 28.44
N ILE A 8 2.67 -3.25 29.75
CA ILE A 8 3.86 -2.61 30.32
C ILE A 8 4.84 -3.72 30.67
N LEU A 9 5.99 -3.75 29.98
CA LEU A 9 7.08 -4.65 30.30
C LEU A 9 8.18 -3.89 31.03
N LYS A 10 8.86 -4.54 31.97
CA LYS A 10 10.11 -3.99 32.49
C LYS A 10 11.20 -4.13 31.42
N ASP A 11 12.16 -3.22 31.40
CA ASP A 11 13.13 -3.13 30.31
C ASP A 11 14.01 -4.39 30.23
N ASP A 12 14.26 -5.07 31.34
CA ASP A 12 14.99 -6.34 31.43
C ASP A 12 14.20 -7.56 30.95
N GLU A 13 12.87 -7.43 30.84
CA GLU A 13 11.97 -8.46 30.33
C GLU A 13 11.85 -8.40 28.79
N VAL A 14 12.15 -7.26 28.17
CA VAL A 14 12.11 -7.09 26.71
C VAL A 14 13.21 -7.93 26.07
N LYS A 15 12.83 -8.90 25.22
CA LYS A 15 13.77 -9.79 24.52
C LYS A 15 13.99 -9.42 23.05
N GLY A 16 13.15 -8.55 22.50
CA GLY A 16 13.25 -8.09 21.12
C GLY A 16 12.13 -7.13 20.78
N ALA A 17 12.37 -6.34 19.73
CA ALA A 17 11.39 -5.46 19.11
C ALA A 17 11.38 -5.72 17.61
N ILE A 18 10.19 -5.91 17.04
CA ILE A 18 10.01 -6.11 15.60
C ILE A 18 9.35 -4.85 15.07
N PHE A 19 9.98 -4.25 14.06
CA PHE A 19 9.50 -3.05 13.42
C PHE A 19 9.04 -3.41 12.01
N ASP A 20 7.90 -2.86 11.63
CA ASP A 20 7.56 -2.75 10.22
C ASP A 20 8.58 -1.85 9.51
N VAL A 21 8.68 -1.94 8.19
CA VAL A 21 9.63 -1.15 7.41
C VAL A 21 8.97 0.13 6.88
N ASP A 22 7.90 -0.03 6.09
CA ASP A 22 7.30 1.06 5.34
C ASP A 22 6.46 1.98 6.24
N GLY A 23 6.76 3.27 6.26
CA GLY A 23 6.12 4.24 7.15
C GLY A 23 6.52 4.12 8.64
N THR A 24 7.39 3.16 8.99
CA THR A 24 7.92 2.99 10.35
C THR A 24 9.42 3.26 10.43
N LEU A 25 10.23 2.51 9.66
CA LEU A 25 11.68 2.73 9.60
C LEU A 25 12.08 3.67 8.46
N LEU A 26 11.34 3.64 7.36
CA LEU A 26 11.56 4.48 6.18
C LEU A 26 10.26 5.21 5.83
N ASP A 27 10.35 6.49 5.46
CA ASP A 27 9.20 7.28 4.99
C ASP A 27 8.90 6.97 3.51
N THR A 28 8.53 5.72 3.24
CA THR A 28 8.25 5.20 1.89
C THR A 28 6.77 5.23 1.51
N MET A 29 5.87 5.50 2.47
CA MET A 29 4.43 5.56 2.19
C MET A 29 4.06 6.64 1.16
N PRO A 30 4.67 7.85 1.18
CA PRO A 30 4.43 8.85 0.13
C PRO A 30 4.86 8.41 -1.27
N LEU A 31 5.83 7.50 -1.39
CA LEU A 31 6.26 6.94 -2.67
C LEU A 31 5.23 5.93 -3.22
N PHE A 32 4.65 5.11 -2.34
CA PHE A 32 3.74 4.05 -2.78
C PHE A 32 2.30 4.52 -2.99
N PHE A 33 1.82 5.43 -2.15
CA PHE A 33 0.42 5.84 -2.14
C PHE A 33 -0.09 6.33 -3.51
N PRO A 34 0.57 7.25 -4.25
CA PRO A 34 0.03 7.86 -5.46
C PRO A 34 -0.37 6.86 -6.55
N SER A 35 0.37 5.76 -6.67
CA SER A 35 0.10 4.71 -7.66
C SER A 35 -1.25 3.99 -7.46
N TRP A 36 -1.79 3.97 -6.23
CA TRP A 36 -3.05 3.30 -5.91
C TRP A 36 -4.30 4.03 -6.43
N PRO A 37 -4.59 5.29 -6.05
CA PRO A 37 -5.73 6.03 -6.58
C PRO A 37 -5.58 6.25 -8.09
N ARG A 38 -4.35 6.43 -8.60
CA ARG A 38 -4.09 6.56 -10.04
C ARG A 38 -4.48 5.29 -10.80
N THR A 39 -4.17 4.11 -10.27
CA THR A 39 -4.62 2.84 -10.86
C THR A 39 -6.13 2.65 -10.68
N GLY A 40 -6.66 2.92 -9.50
CA GLY A 40 -8.09 2.79 -9.21
C GLY A 40 -8.98 3.63 -10.12
N ALA A 41 -8.54 4.85 -10.47
CA ALA A 41 -9.26 5.76 -11.35
C ALA A 41 -9.32 5.32 -12.84
N MET A 42 -8.58 4.28 -13.24
CA MET A 42 -8.65 3.78 -14.61
C MET A 42 -10.03 3.14 -14.89
N PRO A 43 -10.64 3.33 -16.07
CA PRO A 43 -12.00 2.88 -16.36
C PRO A 43 -12.23 1.36 -16.17
N GLU A 44 -11.22 0.53 -16.41
CA GLU A 44 -11.32 -0.92 -16.24
C GLU A 44 -11.34 -1.38 -14.78
N PHE A 45 -10.87 -0.54 -13.84
CA PHE A 45 -10.85 -0.85 -12.42
C PHE A 45 -11.96 -0.11 -11.68
N ASP A 46 -12.15 1.18 -11.98
CA ASP A 46 -13.21 2.03 -11.43
C ASP A 46 -13.31 1.91 -9.89
N LEU A 47 -12.16 1.96 -9.22
CA LEU A 47 -12.04 1.90 -7.76
C LEU A 47 -11.64 3.27 -7.22
N ASP A 48 -12.55 3.91 -6.50
CA ASP A 48 -12.24 5.11 -5.72
C ASP A 48 -11.49 4.70 -4.44
N ILE A 49 -10.16 4.84 -4.47
CA ILE A 49 -9.26 4.45 -3.40
C ILE A 49 -8.79 5.72 -2.69
N THR A 50 -9.18 5.85 -1.42
CA THR A 50 -8.77 6.97 -0.58
C THR A 50 -7.44 6.70 0.10
N GLU A 51 -6.84 7.75 0.66
CA GLU A 51 -5.65 7.61 1.52
C GLU A 51 -5.95 6.76 2.75
N GLU A 52 -7.12 6.93 3.36
CA GLU A 52 -7.57 6.10 4.49
C GLU A 52 -7.64 4.62 4.10
N ASP A 53 -8.23 4.29 2.93
CA ASP A 53 -8.28 2.91 2.43
C ASP A 53 -6.88 2.31 2.31
N PHE A 54 -5.91 3.07 1.79
CA PHE A 54 -4.52 2.63 1.62
C PHE A 54 -3.84 2.35 2.96
N TYR A 55 -3.88 3.30 3.91
CA TYR A 55 -3.23 3.14 5.21
C TYR A 55 -3.89 2.08 6.09
N CYS A 56 -5.22 1.91 6.03
CA CYS A 56 -5.92 0.84 6.76
C CYS A 56 -5.54 -0.57 6.27
N LEU A 57 -5.01 -0.68 5.05
CA LEU A 57 -4.60 -1.92 4.44
C LEU A 57 -3.08 -2.10 4.39
N ALA A 58 -2.30 -1.13 4.89
CA ALA A 58 -0.85 -1.20 4.96
C ALA A 58 -0.39 -2.45 5.74
N GLY A 59 0.69 -3.08 5.27
CA GLY A 59 1.23 -4.33 5.82
C GLY A 59 0.49 -5.61 5.40
N ARG A 60 -0.61 -5.52 4.64
CA ARG A 60 -1.27 -6.69 4.04
C ARG A 60 -0.59 -7.09 2.71
N PRO A 61 -0.67 -8.37 2.30
CA PRO A 61 -0.27 -8.76 0.96
C PRO A 61 -1.05 -7.96 -0.10
N LEU A 62 -0.36 -7.45 -1.13
CA LEU A 62 -0.98 -6.62 -2.17
C LEU A 62 -2.22 -7.24 -2.83
N PRO A 63 -2.25 -8.55 -3.16
CA PRO A 63 -3.46 -9.18 -3.70
C PRO A 63 -4.65 -9.09 -2.74
N ASP A 64 -4.42 -9.24 -1.44
CA ASP A 64 -5.46 -9.17 -0.42
C ASP A 64 -5.99 -7.73 -0.26
N MET A 65 -5.12 -6.73 -0.41
CA MET A 65 -5.53 -5.32 -0.44
C MET A 65 -6.48 -5.06 -1.61
N VAL A 66 -6.09 -5.45 -2.82
CA VAL A 66 -6.94 -5.30 -4.02
C VAL A 66 -8.25 -6.05 -3.82
N GLN A 67 -8.19 -7.25 -3.24
CA GLN A 67 -9.40 -8.03 -3.03
C GLN A 67 -10.34 -7.38 -2.01
N HIS A 68 -9.78 -6.79 -0.96
CA HIS A 68 -10.54 -6.04 0.03
C HIS A 68 -11.19 -4.81 -0.60
N LEU A 69 -10.43 -3.99 -1.32
CA LEU A 69 -10.92 -2.79 -2.00
C LEU A 69 -12.03 -3.11 -3.01
N HIS A 70 -11.85 -4.14 -3.83
CA HIS A 70 -12.89 -4.55 -4.77
C HIS A 70 -14.16 -4.99 -4.04
N ARG A 71 -14.04 -5.81 -2.99
CA ARG A 71 -15.18 -6.26 -2.20
C ARG A 71 -15.92 -5.10 -1.54
N THR A 72 -15.21 -4.14 -0.94
CA THR A 72 -15.84 -3.02 -0.23
C THR A 72 -16.47 -1.99 -1.18
N LYS A 73 -15.85 -1.74 -2.34
CA LYS A 73 -16.31 -0.73 -3.29
C LYS A 73 -17.31 -1.26 -4.33
N LYS A 74 -17.20 -2.54 -4.71
CA LYS A 74 -18.06 -3.19 -5.74
C LYS A 74 -19.02 -4.23 -5.18
N GLY A 75 -18.84 -4.66 -3.93
CA GLY A 75 -19.73 -5.63 -3.27
C GLY A 75 -19.52 -7.09 -3.68
N CYS A 76 -18.44 -7.41 -4.40
CA CYS A 76 -18.15 -8.77 -4.85
C CYS A 76 -16.65 -9.08 -4.87
N GLU A 77 -16.29 -10.35 -5.01
CA GLU A 77 -14.88 -10.76 -5.17
C GLU A 77 -14.38 -10.37 -6.57
N ALA A 78 -13.18 -9.80 -6.63
CA ALA A 78 -12.40 -9.63 -7.84
C ALA A 78 -11.99 -10.99 -8.40
N SER A 79 -11.96 -11.08 -9.72
CA SER A 79 -11.33 -12.22 -10.39
C SER A 79 -9.81 -12.18 -10.23
N SER A 80 -9.15 -13.32 -10.39
CA SER A 80 -7.68 -13.38 -10.40
C SER A 80 -7.08 -12.50 -11.49
N GLU A 81 -7.76 -12.36 -12.63
CA GLU A 81 -7.34 -11.50 -13.75
C GLU A 81 -7.46 -10.01 -13.40
N PHE A 82 -8.52 -9.63 -12.68
CA PHE A 82 -8.65 -8.27 -12.18
C PHE A 82 -7.49 -7.93 -11.24
N VAL A 83 -7.22 -8.82 -10.27
CA VAL A 83 -6.14 -8.61 -9.29
C VAL A 83 -4.77 -8.54 -9.97
N SER A 84 -4.46 -9.46 -10.89
CA SER A 84 -3.18 -9.46 -11.60
C SER A 84 -3.01 -8.21 -12.48
N SER A 85 -4.07 -7.80 -13.19
CA SER A 85 -4.06 -6.61 -14.04
C SER A 85 -3.92 -5.33 -13.22
N PHE A 86 -4.62 -5.22 -12.09
CA PHE A 86 -4.51 -4.08 -11.18
C PHE A 86 -3.07 -3.94 -10.66
N LEU A 87 -2.49 -5.01 -10.12
CA LEU A 87 -1.13 -4.98 -9.57
C LEU A 87 -0.08 -4.66 -10.63
N LYS A 88 -0.26 -5.14 -11.87
CA LYS A 88 0.62 -4.81 -12.98
C LYS A 88 0.58 -3.31 -13.33
N ASN A 89 -0.61 -2.70 -13.36
CA ASN A 89 -0.76 -1.27 -13.65
C ASN A 89 -0.28 -0.41 -12.48
N LYS A 90 -0.52 -0.83 -11.23
CA LYS A 90 0.00 -0.18 -10.03
C LYS A 90 1.52 -0.13 -10.06
N LEU A 91 2.19 -1.26 -10.34
CA LEU A 91 3.65 -1.30 -10.45
C LEU A 91 4.18 -0.41 -11.58
N ARG A 92 3.45 -0.29 -12.69
CA ARG A 92 3.82 0.64 -13.77
C ARG A 92 3.73 2.09 -13.29
N HIS A 93 2.63 2.48 -12.67
CA HIS A 93 2.45 3.85 -12.17
C HIS A 93 3.49 4.20 -11.10
N GLU A 94 3.79 3.30 -10.17
CA GLU A 94 4.84 3.49 -9.17
C GLU A 94 6.20 3.78 -9.82
N LYS A 95 6.59 3.03 -10.86
CA LYS A 95 7.85 3.29 -11.58
C LYS A 95 7.85 4.61 -12.33
N GLU A 96 6.70 5.02 -12.86
CA GLU A 96 6.55 6.32 -13.52
C GLU A 96 6.66 7.46 -12.51
N ASP A 97 6.05 7.31 -11.34
CA ASP A 97 6.08 8.27 -10.24
C ASP A 97 7.52 8.38 -9.68
N GLU A 98 8.20 7.24 -9.45
CA GLU A 98 9.60 7.20 -9.02
C GLU A 98 10.55 7.83 -10.07
N ALA A 99 10.37 7.53 -11.35
CA ALA A 99 11.17 8.12 -12.42
C ALA A 99 10.96 9.65 -12.50
N PHE A 100 9.73 10.11 -12.30
CA PHE A 100 9.40 11.53 -12.24
C PHE A 100 10.11 12.21 -11.06
N ASP A 101 10.04 11.62 -9.88
CA ASP A 101 10.66 12.16 -8.66
C ASP A 101 12.20 12.21 -8.74
N LEU A 102 12.81 11.25 -9.43
CA LEU A 102 14.26 11.22 -9.68
C LEU A 102 14.70 12.11 -10.84
N GLY A 103 13.78 12.80 -11.52
CA GLY A 103 14.08 13.64 -12.68
C GLY A 103 14.46 12.85 -13.95
N HIS A 104 14.19 11.55 -13.98
CA HIS A 104 14.34 10.70 -15.16
C HIS A 104 13.11 10.89 -16.06
N HIS A 105 13.11 11.98 -16.82
CA HIS A 105 12.04 12.25 -17.78
C HIS A 105 12.12 11.25 -18.94
N PRO A 106 11.06 10.46 -19.24
CA PRO A 106 11.09 9.49 -20.35
C PRO A 106 11.08 10.12 -21.76
N PHE A 107 11.22 11.46 -21.86
CA PHE A 107 11.06 12.22 -23.10
C PHE A 107 12.11 13.32 -23.34
N PHE A 108 13.26 13.29 -22.66
CA PHE A 108 14.42 14.12 -23.03
C PHE A 108 15.73 13.32 -22.94
#